data_AF-B7KJ25-F1
#
_entry.id   AF-B7KJ25-F1
#
_cell.length_a   1.000
_cell.length_b   1.000
_cell.length_c   1.000
_cell.angle_alpha   90.00
_cell.angle_beta   90.00
_cell.angle_gamma   90.00
#
_symmetry.space_group_name_H-M   'P 1'
#
loop_
_entity.id
_entity.type
_entity.pdbx_description
1 polymer ?
#
loop_
_entity_poly.entity_id
_entity_poly.type
_entity_poly.pdbx_seq_one_letter_code
_entity_poly.pdbx_strand_id
1 'polypeptide(L)'
;MTNFLEIHLLQSTPPSNMNRDQNGSPKTAHFGGVERLRVSSQSWKHAVRQYYKKTLPDDHKTYRDKGWPTELAKRLKQEKFDEELNLKDSDFSVVLPIAFMLLSAIGAKRDDKKEGDIDTMLFLGEAEVREIINCAKKYQQILVKVAQNPPKKGGEPKKGKGKGKAKASSDDDTSTPEETESTITILELPGAIQGDLKTSYKDNPLAKVVNEEEFNQLKKLCNEIKGILYDEKNKRIKPVPGDVALFGRMLASFSDASVDASVSVAHAISTNSIKREFDYWTAARDFQKNNSDESQGAGHIGDRPFASGVFYRYSCLDSNQLSENLGEIYQEDIQYLVEQYLDAFLHSRPSGYSHQFGHDTLPFAGIFVIRQSQPISLVNAFDIPIKKYDSFCRQSWNKLVDHWNEIQQAYGKRLPVKEVHVFSLESFKDISELVKAVPNKNSNSENTIVCYHQDFSEAIEETAEALVKYLNQEEGRDKK
;
A
#
# COMPACT_ATOMS: atom_id res chain seq x y z
N MET A 1 -8.36 -18.95 -19.10
CA MET A 1 -7.12 -19.37 -18.39
C MET A 1 -6.59 -18.16 -17.66
N THR A 2 -6.05 -18.33 -16.45
CA THR A 2 -5.46 -17.24 -15.67
C THR A 2 -4.19 -16.75 -16.34
N ASN A 3 -4.08 -15.43 -16.57
CA ASN A 3 -2.85 -14.87 -17.11
C ASN A 3 -2.11 -14.13 -15.99
N PHE A 4 -0.89 -14.56 -15.73
CA PHE A 4 0.05 -13.92 -14.81
C PHE A 4 0.98 -13.02 -15.61
N LEU A 5 1.08 -11.76 -15.20
CA LEU A 5 2.09 -10.82 -15.67
C LEU A 5 3.23 -10.77 -14.65
N GLU A 6 4.33 -11.43 -14.97
CA GLU A 6 5.56 -11.43 -14.20
C GLU A 6 6.41 -10.22 -14.59
N ILE A 7 6.94 -9.51 -13.59
CA ILE A 7 7.77 -8.32 -13.77
C ILE A 7 9.08 -8.55 -13.04
N HIS A 8 10.16 -8.71 -13.79
CA HIS A 8 11.52 -8.89 -13.28
C HIS A 8 12.35 -7.66 -13.63
N LEU A 9 12.81 -6.92 -12.63
CA LEU A 9 13.59 -5.70 -12.84
C LEU A 9 14.94 -5.79 -12.16
N LEU A 10 15.96 -5.26 -12.83
CA LEU A 10 17.27 -4.98 -12.25
C LEU A 10 17.46 -3.48 -12.13
N GLN A 11 17.79 -3.03 -10.93
CA GLN A 11 17.97 -1.61 -10.62
C GLN A 11 19.24 -1.40 -9.81
N SER A 12 20.16 -0.60 -10.34
CA SER A 12 21.36 -0.18 -9.60
C SER A 12 21.02 1.02 -8.74
N THR A 13 21.49 1.03 -7.50
CA THR A 13 21.31 2.16 -6.58
C THR A 13 22.65 2.62 -6.04
N PRO A 14 22.90 3.94 -5.96
CA PRO A 14 24.12 4.49 -5.37
C PRO A 14 24.15 4.22 -3.86
N PRO A 15 25.28 4.56 -3.17
CA PRO A 15 25.35 4.56 -1.71
C PRO A 15 24.10 5.19 -1.08
N SER A 16 23.33 4.39 -0.34
CA SER A 16 22.03 4.82 0.17
C SER A 16 21.55 4.02 1.38
N ASN A 17 20.51 4.55 2.04
CA ASN A 17 19.79 3.89 3.11
C ASN A 17 18.27 4.09 2.95
N MET A 18 17.77 3.57 1.83
CA MET A 18 16.38 3.75 1.39
C MET A 18 15.34 3.00 2.24
N ASN A 19 15.76 1.94 2.93
CA ASN A 19 14.89 1.18 3.82
C ASN A 19 15.67 0.64 5.03
N ARG A 20 15.31 1.12 6.23
CA ARG A 20 16.07 0.92 7.47
C ARG A 20 15.33 0.11 8.53
N ASP A 21 16.09 -0.53 9.40
CA ASP A 21 15.59 -1.20 10.61
C ASP A 21 15.38 -0.23 11.78
N GLN A 22 15.07 -0.76 12.96
CA GLN A 22 14.84 0.04 14.18
C GLN A 22 16.10 0.76 14.66
N ASN A 23 17.29 0.29 14.27
CA ASN A 23 18.58 0.86 14.65
C ASN A 23 19.11 1.84 13.60
N GLY A 24 18.33 2.14 12.55
CA GLY A 24 18.72 3.02 11.47
C GLY A 24 19.61 2.37 10.41
N SER A 25 19.93 1.08 10.52
CA SER A 25 20.73 0.35 9.53
C SER A 25 19.93 -0.03 8.29
N PRO A 26 20.51 -0.03 7.07
CA PRO A 26 19.87 -0.59 5.90
C PRO A 26 19.42 -2.02 6.20
N LYS A 27 18.17 -2.35 5.86
CA LYS A 27 17.65 -3.69 6.06
C LYS A 27 18.44 -4.69 5.22
N THR A 28 18.73 -5.84 5.81
CA THR A 28 19.41 -6.93 5.13
C THR A 28 18.55 -8.21 5.13
N ALA A 29 18.99 -9.19 4.35
CA ALA A 29 18.51 -10.56 4.37
C ALA A 29 19.64 -11.53 4.00
N HIS A 30 19.55 -12.77 4.47
CA HIS A 30 20.46 -13.83 4.05
C HIS A 30 19.86 -14.58 2.85
N PHE A 31 20.62 -14.68 1.76
CA PHE A 31 20.23 -15.43 0.57
C PHE A 31 21.47 -15.99 -0.13
N GLY A 32 21.47 -17.30 -0.40
CA GLY A 32 22.61 -17.99 -0.98
C GLY A 32 23.88 -17.94 -0.12
N GLY A 33 23.71 -18.08 1.19
CA GLY A 33 24.81 -18.11 2.15
C GLY A 33 25.48 -16.77 2.45
N VAL A 34 25.00 -15.65 1.90
CA VAL A 34 25.56 -14.30 2.17
C VAL A 34 24.50 -13.29 2.60
N GLU A 35 24.94 -12.26 3.30
CA GLU A 35 24.11 -11.09 3.64
C GLU A 35 23.94 -10.18 2.41
N ARG A 36 22.71 -9.71 2.19
CA ARG A 36 22.30 -8.89 1.05
C ARG A 36 21.51 -7.69 1.51
N LEU A 37 21.58 -6.59 0.76
CA LEU A 37 20.64 -5.49 0.95
C LEU A 37 19.23 -5.99 0.68
N ARG A 38 18.28 -5.51 1.47
CA ARG A 38 16.86 -5.78 1.27
C ARG A 38 16.05 -4.51 1.35
N VAL A 39 15.24 -4.27 0.34
CA VAL A 39 14.14 -3.31 0.40
C VAL A 39 12.83 -4.07 0.56
N SER A 40 12.14 -3.77 1.64
CA SER A 40 10.93 -4.50 2.01
C SER A 40 9.78 -4.24 1.02
N SER A 41 8.92 -5.24 0.83
CA SER A 41 7.87 -5.21 -0.19
C SER A 41 6.82 -4.17 0.15
N GLN A 42 6.55 -3.96 1.44
CA GLN A 42 5.71 -2.87 1.93
C GLN A 42 6.26 -1.49 1.56
N SER A 43 7.59 -1.31 1.49
CA SER A 43 8.20 -0.04 1.11
C SER A 43 7.97 0.26 -0.37
N TRP A 44 8.10 -0.76 -1.23
CA TRP A 44 7.77 -0.65 -2.65
C TRP A 44 6.28 -0.46 -2.89
N LYS A 45 5.42 -1.26 -2.24
CA LYS A 45 3.96 -1.09 -2.32
C LYS A 45 3.54 0.31 -1.85
N HIS A 46 4.16 0.84 -0.79
CA HIS A 46 3.90 2.21 -0.36
C HIS A 46 4.32 3.23 -1.42
N ALA A 47 5.51 3.10 -2.00
CA ALA A 47 5.99 3.99 -3.04
C ALA A 47 5.06 3.99 -4.28
N VAL A 48 4.60 2.81 -4.71
CA VAL A 48 3.61 2.66 -5.80
C VAL A 48 2.30 3.38 -5.44
N ARG A 49 1.77 3.18 -4.23
CA ARG A 49 0.54 3.87 -3.80
C ARG A 49 0.67 5.40 -3.76
N GLN A 50 1.83 5.93 -3.37
CA GLN A 50 2.05 7.38 -3.41
C GLN A 50 2.09 7.92 -4.84
N TYR A 51 2.56 7.11 -5.80
CA TYR A 51 2.48 7.44 -7.22
C TYR A 51 1.02 7.50 -7.68
N TYR A 52 0.23 6.47 -7.33
CA TYR A 52 -1.19 6.39 -7.65
C TYR A 52 -2.04 7.55 -7.18
N LYS A 53 -1.76 8.12 -6.00
CA LYS A 53 -2.46 9.31 -5.53
C LYS A 53 -2.38 10.50 -6.50
N LYS A 54 -1.34 10.53 -7.34
CA LYS A 54 -1.10 11.59 -8.33
C LYS A 54 -1.61 11.22 -9.73
N THR A 55 -1.60 9.94 -10.09
CA THR A 55 -1.84 9.50 -11.47
C THR A 55 -3.19 8.82 -11.71
N LEU A 56 -3.74 8.11 -10.72
CA LEU A 56 -5.04 7.45 -10.87
C LEU A 56 -6.18 8.47 -10.89
N PRO A 57 -7.28 8.20 -11.62
CA PRO A 57 -8.50 9.00 -11.53
C PRO A 57 -9.13 8.84 -10.14
N ASP A 58 -9.94 9.82 -9.73
CA ASP A 58 -10.51 9.86 -8.38
C ASP A 58 -11.27 8.59 -8.01
N ASP A 59 -12.03 8.00 -8.93
CA ASP A 59 -12.79 6.77 -8.67
C ASP A 59 -11.91 5.53 -8.38
N HIS A 60 -10.62 5.59 -8.70
CA HIS A 60 -9.64 4.56 -8.35
C HIS A 60 -8.69 4.96 -7.22
N LYS A 61 -8.72 6.22 -6.77
CA LYS A 61 -7.89 6.68 -5.66
C LYS A 61 -8.37 6.08 -4.35
N THR A 62 -7.42 5.70 -3.53
CA THR A 62 -7.70 5.13 -2.21
C THR A 62 -6.72 5.63 -1.17
N TYR A 63 -7.18 5.68 0.08
CA TYR A 63 -6.40 6.20 1.21
C TYR A 63 -6.41 5.19 2.34
N ARG A 64 -5.21 4.95 2.88
CA ARG A 64 -4.99 4.11 4.04
C ARG A 64 -4.60 4.97 5.22
N ASP A 65 -5.53 5.17 6.14
CA ASP A 65 -5.31 6.07 7.27
C ASP A 65 -6.08 5.62 8.53
N LYS A 66 -5.63 6.12 9.68
CA LYS A 66 -6.38 6.08 10.94
C LYS A 66 -7.25 7.33 11.13
N GLY A 67 -6.93 8.44 10.47
CA GLY A 67 -7.66 9.71 10.55
C GLY A 67 -8.93 9.77 9.70
N TRP A 68 -9.44 8.64 9.20
CA TRP A 68 -10.67 8.59 8.40
C TRP A 68 -11.89 9.25 9.06
N PRO A 69 -12.13 9.17 10.39
CA PRO A 69 -13.24 9.89 11.01
C PRO A 69 -13.13 11.40 10.83
N THR A 70 -11.93 11.95 11.04
CA THR A 70 -11.65 13.38 10.86
C THR A 70 -11.84 13.80 9.40
N GLU A 71 -11.32 13.00 8.47
CA GLU A 71 -11.44 13.26 7.04
C GLU A 71 -12.89 13.18 6.55
N LEU A 72 -13.64 12.15 6.96
CA LEU A 72 -15.05 12.01 6.63
C LEU A 72 -15.89 13.14 7.21
N ALA A 73 -15.59 13.60 8.43
CA ALA A 73 -16.26 14.75 9.04
C ALA A 73 -16.05 16.05 8.24
N LYS A 74 -14.83 16.29 7.74
CA LYS A 74 -14.54 17.42 6.83
C LYS A 74 -15.38 17.35 5.55
N ARG A 75 -15.49 16.17 4.95
CA ARG A 75 -16.27 15.97 3.72
C ARG A 75 -17.76 16.13 3.96
N LEU A 76 -18.29 15.59 5.05
CA LEU A 76 -19.69 15.83 5.44
C LEU A 76 -19.99 17.32 5.59
N LYS A 77 -19.06 18.09 6.16
CA LYS A 77 -19.21 19.54 6.30
C LYS A 77 -19.16 20.28 4.97
N GLN A 78 -18.26 19.90 4.06
CA GLN A 78 -18.23 20.43 2.69
C GLN A 78 -19.54 20.17 1.94
N GLU A 79 -20.18 19.05 2.25
CA GLU A 79 -21.50 18.66 1.74
C GLU A 79 -22.67 19.28 2.53
N LYS A 80 -22.41 20.29 3.37
CA LYS A 80 -23.39 21.07 4.14
C LYS A 80 -24.27 20.23 5.07
N PHE A 81 -23.72 19.14 5.62
CA PHE A 81 -24.48 18.21 6.45
C PHE A 81 -24.99 18.81 7.77
N ASP A 82 -24.34 19.85 8.29
CA ASP A 82 -24.67 20.56 9.53
C ASP A 82 -25.15 22.00 9.28
N GLU A 83 -25.45 22.40 8.04
CA GLU A 83 -25.83 23.78 7.69
C GLU A 83 -27.07 24.26 8.46
N GLU A 84 -28.06 23.39 8.68
CA GLU A 84 -29.28 23.69 9.45
C GLU A 84 -29.01 24.02 10.93
N LEU A 85 -27.81 23.72 11.44
CA LEU A 85 -27.43 23.90 12.85
C LEU A 85 -26.71 25.22 13.12
N ASN A 86 -26.39 26.02 12.08
CA ASN A 86 -25.66 27.29 12.20
C ASN A 86 -24.34 27.19 13.00
N LEU A 87 -23.64 26.05 12.91
CA LEU A 87 -22.35 25.85 13.55
C LEU A 87 -21.24 26.55 12.77
N LYS A 88 -20.18 26.98 13.46
CA LYS A 88 -18.98 27.56 12.80
C LYS A 88 -18.30 26.50 11.95
N ASP A 89 -17.65 26.88 10.85
CA ASP A 89 -16.92 25.95 9.98
C ASP A 89 -15.84 25.11 10.69
N SER A 90 -15.21 25.67 11.73
CA SER A 90 -14.22 24.97 12.55
C SER A 90 -14.82 23.97 13.55
N ASP A 91 -16.13 23.95 13.75
CA ASP A 91 -16.79 23.11 14.74
C ASP A 91 -17.13 21.72 14.15
N PHE A 92 -16.44 20.69 14.64
CA PHE A 92 -16.67 19.29 14.24
C PHE A 92 -17.49 18.49 15.26
N SER A 93 -18.07 19.15 16.28
CA SER A 93 -18.77 18.49 17.40
C SER A 93 -19.93 17.58 16.99
N VAL A 94 -20.58 17.86 15.85
CA VAL A 94 -21.69 17.05 15.32
C VAL A 94 -21.22 16.06 14.26
N VAL A 95 -20.46 16.53 13.27
CA VAL A 95 -20.05 15.71 12.11
C VAL A 95 -19.00 14.65 12.44
N LEU A 96 -18.13 14.86 13.44
CA LEU A 96 -17.12 13.88 13.85
C LEU A 96 -17.74 12.63 14.53
N PRO A 97 -18.66 12.78 15.50
CA PRO A 97 -19.43 11.64 16.01
C PRO A 97 -20.20 10.87 14.93
N ILE A 98 -20.79 11.58 13.96
CA ILE A 98 -21.47 10.96 12.82
C ILE A 98 -20.47 10.16 11.97
N ALA A 99 -19.30 10.71 11.66
CA ALA A 99 -18.27 10.02 10.91
C ALA A 99 -17.82 8.71 11.62
N PHE A 100 -17.59 8.76 12.93
CA PHE A 100 -17.30 7.55 13.72
C PHE A 100 -18.43 6.51 13.64
N MET A 101 -19.68 6.97 13.74
CA MET A 101 -20.85 6.11 13.64
C MET A 101 -20.93 5.39 12.29
N LEU A 102 -20.73 6.12 11.18
CA LEU A 102 -20.75 5.54 9.84
C LEU A 102 -19.64 4.50 9.66
N LEU A 103 -18.41 4.81 10.09
CA LEU A 103 -17.27 3.88 9.98
C LEU A 103 -17.37 2.69 10.93
N SER A 104 -18.07 2.82 12.06
CA SER A 104 -18.31 1.70 12.97
C SER A 104 -19.19 0.60 12.36
N ALA A 105 -20.03 0.94 11.36
CA ALA A 105 -20.80 -0.03 10.60
C ALA A 105 -19.91 -1.03 9.84
N ILE A 106 -18.72 -0.61 9.40
CA ILE A 106 -17.69 -1.46 8.78
C ILE A 106 -16.64 -1.95 9.81
N GLY A 107 -16.94 -1.78 11.10
CA GLY A 107 -16.19 -2.36 12.20
C GLY A 107 -14.98 -1.56 12.67
N ALA A 108 -14.93 -0.27 12.33
CA ALA A 108 -13.95 0.67 12.88
C ALA A 108 -14.18 0.93 14.37
N LYS A 109 -13.10 1.09 15.13
CA LYS A 109 -13.14 1.41 16.57
C LYS A 109 -12.27 2.61 16.85
N ARG A 110 -12.68 3.48 17.76
CA ARG A 110 -11.94 4.68 18.16
C ARG A 110 -10.57 4.30 18.76
N ASP A 111 -9.55 5.11 18.50
CA ASP A 111 -8.27 5.04 19.19
C ASP A 111 -8.36 5.81 20.53
N ASP A 112 -8.04 5.15 21.63
CA ASP A 112 -8.08 5.77 22.96
C ASP A 112 -6.94 6.78 23.18
N LYS A 113 -5.86 6.69 22.39
CA LYS A 113 -4.66 7.53 22.58
C LYS A 113 -4.65 8.79 21.74
N LYS A 114 -5.33 8.78 20.59
CA LYS A 114 -5.32 9.90 19.65
C LYS A 114 -6.74 10.26 19.22
N GLU A 115 -7.11 11.48 19.52
CA GLU A 115 -8.42 12.02 19.19
C GLU A 115 -8.63 12.11 17.67
N GLY A 116 -9.83 11.75 17.20
CA GLY A 116 -10.17 11.77 15.77
C GLY A 116 -9.65 10.58 14.94
N ASP A 117 -8.88 9.68 15.57
CA ASP A 117 -8.32 8.47 14.94
C ASP A 117 -9.10 7.20 15.33
N ILE A 118 -8.97 6.18 14.50
CA ILE A 118 -9.37 4.79 14.78
C ILE A 118 -8.16 3.91 15.12
N ASP A 119 -8.41 2.84 15.89
CA ASP A 119 -7.38 1.93 16.40
C ASP A 119 -6.66 1.15 15.29
N THR A 120 -7.37 0.90 14.19
CA THR A 120 -6.98 0.07 13.06
C THR A 120 -7.00 0.91 11.78
N MET A 121 -5.96 0.80 10.94
CA MET A 121 -5.94 1.50 9.65
C MET A 121 -7.04 0.97 8.73
N LEU A 122 -7.88 1.86 8.22
CA LEU A 122 -8.84 1.54 7.17
C LEU A 122 -8.28 1.93 5.81
N PHE A 123 -8.62 1.12 4.81
CA PHE A 123 -8.25 1.35 3.42
C PHE A 123 -9.52 1.52 2.60
N LEU A 124 -9.88 2.76 2.26
CA LEU A 124 -11.13 3.07 1.56
C LEU A 124 -10.83 3.88 0.30
N GLY A 125 -11.62 3.65 -0.74
CA GLY A 125 -11.56 4.45 -1.95
C GLY A 125 -12.54 5.61 -1.96
N GLU A 126 -12.25 6.60 -2.80
CA GLU A 126 -13.08 7.80 -2.95
C GLU A 126 -14.52 7.48 -3.35
N ALA A 127 -14.72 6.53 -4.28
CA ALA A 127 -16.04 6.07 -4.68
C ALA A 127 -16.83 5.46 -3.50
N GLU A 128 -16.18 4.64 -2.67
CA GLU A 128 -16.81 4.04 -1.49
C GLU A 128 -17.17 5.12 -0.45
N VAL A 129 -16.29 6.10 -0.23
CA VAL A 129 -16.53 7.22 0.69
C VAL A 129 -17.68 8.10 0.21
N ARG A 130 -17.76 8.37 -1.09
CA ARG A 130 -18.87 9.12 -1.71
C ARG A 130 -20.21 8.41 -1.47
N GLU A 131 -20.25 7.10 -1.63
CA GLU A 131 -21.45 6.30 -1.35
C GLU A 131 -21.81 6.29 0.15
N ILE A 132 -20.81 6.27 1.06
CA ILE A 132 -21.05 6.40 2.50
C ILE A 132 -21.69 7.75 2.81
N ILE A 133 -21.20 8.84 2.21
CA ILE A 133 -21.77 10.19 2.36
C ILE A 133 -23.20 10.26 1.79
N ASN A 134 -23.44 9.68 0.61
CA ASN A 134 -24.77 9.61 0.00
C ASN A 134 -25.75 8.84 0.88
N CYS A 135 -25.30 7.74 1.49
CA CYS A 135 -26.10 7.01 2.49
C CYS A 135 -26.37 7.90 3.71
N ALA A 136 -25.35 8.58 4.26
CA ALA A 136 -25.53 9.46 5.40
C ALA A 136 -26.58 10.56 5.14
N LYS A 137 -26.59 11.17 3.95
CA LYS A 137 -27.55 12.23 3.57
C LYS A 137 -29.01 11.77 3.65
N LYS A 138 -29.30 10.52 3.27
CA LYS A 138 -30.66 9.95 3.37
C LYS A 138 -31.18 9.88 4.81
N TYR A 139 -30.28 9.81 5.80
CA TYR A 139 -30.60 9.66 7.22
C TYR A 139 -30.15 10.87 8.06
N GLN A 140 -29.91 12.02 7.40
CA GLN A 140 -29.31 13.22 8.00
C GLN A 140 -30.02 13.67 9.28
N GLN A 141 -31.35 13.80 9.25
CA GLN A 141 -32.14 14.28 10.38
C GLN A 141 -31.92 13.44 11.65
N ILE A 142 -31.87 12.12 11.50
CA ILE A 142 -31.70 11.19 12.63
C ILE A 142 -30.25 11.21 13.12
N LEU A 143 -29.29 11.25 12.19
CA LEU A 143 -27.87 11.31 12.51
C LEU A 143 -27.51 12.57 13.30
N VAL A 144 -28.04 13.72 12.88
CA VAL A 144 -27.89 15.00 13.59
C VAL A 144 -28.56 14.94 14.97
N LYS A 145 -29.79 14.43 15.06
CA LYS A 145 -30.51 14.27 16.34
C LYS A 145 -29.73 13.44 17.35
N VAL A 146 -29.14 12.31 16.91
CA VAL A 146 -28.34 11.42 17.75
C VAL A 146 -27.03 12.08 18.18
N ALA A 147 -26.36 12.77 17.26
CA ALA A 147 -25.11 13.46 17.55
C ALA A 147 -25.28 14.62 18.55
N GLN A 148 -26.40 15.35 18.47
CA GLN A 148 -26.73 16.42 19.42
C GLN A 148 -27.13 15.92 20.81
N ASN A 149 -27.70 14.71 20.90
CA ASN A 149 -28.21 14.12 22.14
C ASN A 149 -27.60 12.73 22.37
N PRO A 150 -26.28 12.61 22.57
CA PRO A 150 -25.65 11.32 22.75
C PRO A 150 -26.14 10.64 24.03
N PRO A 151 -26.29 9.31 24.03
CA PRO A 151 -26.73 8.61 25.22
C PRO A 151 -25.71 8.74 26.35
N LYS A 152 -26.14 9.17 27.53
CA LYS A 152 -25.28 9.20 28.73
C LYS A 152 -24.89 7.77 29.13
N LYS A 153 -23.60 7.52 29.43
CA LYS A 153 -23.08 6.23 29.96
C LYS A 153 -24.00 5.69 31.07
N GLY A 154 -24.54 4.48 30.88
CA GLY A 154 -25.02 3.67 32.00
C GLY A 154 -23.81 3.24 32.82
N GLY A 155 -23.86 3.40 34.14
CA GLY A 155 -22.72 3.21 35.03
C GLY A 155 -22.00 1.87 34.81
N GLU A 156 -20.68 1.91 34.77
CA GLU A 156 -19.85 0.72 34.75
C GLU A 156 -20.18 -0.18 35.96
N PRO A 157 -20.19 -1.52 35.81
CA PRO A 157 -20.18 -2.39 36.97
C PRO A 157 -18.88 -2.14 37.74
N LYS A 158 -18.99 -1.75 39.01
CA LYS A 158 -17.87 -1.54 39.94
C LYS A 158 -16.91 -2.73 39.87
N LYS A 159 -15.77 -2.59 39.20
CA LYS A 159 -14.64 -3.51 39.36
C LYS A 159 -14.21 -3.47 40.83
N GLY A 160 -14.30 -4.62 41.49
CA GLY A 160 -13.98 -4.80 42.89
C GLY A 160 -12.56 -4.33 43.23
N LYS A 161 -12.43 -3.68 44.38
CA LYS A 161 -11.16 -3.29 44.99
C LYS A 161 -10.25 -4.52 45.16
N GLY A 162 -9.21 -4.62 44.35
CA GLY A 162 -8.04 -5.49 44.58
C GLY A 162 -6.85 -4.66 45.05
N LYS A 163 -6.30 -5.01 46.21
CA LYS A 163 -5.27 -4.29 46.98
C LYS A 163 -3.92 -4.14 46.26
N GLY A 164 -3.46 -2.89 46.17
CA GLY A 164 -2.11 -2.36 46.48
C GLY A 164 -0.82 -3.08 46.05
N LYS A 165 0.07 -2.31 45.41
CA LYS A 165 1.42 -2.04 45.96
C LYS A 165 1.99 -0.74 45.39
N ALA A 166 2.46 0.10 46.31
CA ALA A 166 3.04 1.43 46.09
C ALA A 166 4.57 1.39 45.99
N LYS A 167 5.13 2.34 45.22
CA LYS A 167 6.42 3.06 45.44
C LYS A 167 6.74 3.82 44.13
N ALA A 168 7.30 5.02 44.10
CA ALA A 168 7.46 6.17 44.97
C ALA A 168 8.00 7.25 44.02
N SER A 169 7.61 8.49 44.26
CA SER A 169 7.88 9.70 43.48
C SER A 169 9.34 10.15 43.50
N SER A 170 9.70 11.00 42.54
CA SER A 170 10.40 12.26 42.84
C SER A 170 10.06 13.29 41.77
N ASP A 171 9.50 14.39 42.25
CA ASP A 171 8.95 15.53 41.54
C ASP A 171 10.04 16.43 40.92
N ASP A 172 9.67 17.18 39.88
CA ASP A 172 10.05 18.60 39.85
C ASP A 172 8.96 19.41 39.12
N ASP A 173 8.38 20.33 39.88
CA ASP A 173 7.28 21.23 39.55
C ASP A 173 7.84 22.54 38.98
N THR A 174 7.33 22.99 37.83
CA THR A 174 7.24 24.43 37.56
C THR A 174 6.00 24.70 36.72
N SER A 175 4.96 25.17 37.40
CA SER A 175 3.72 25.68 36.83
C SER A 175 3.80 27.20 36.58
N THR A 176 3.34 27.64 35.41
CA THR A 176 2.72 28.97 35.21
C THR A 176 1.50 28.82 34.29
N PRO A 177 0.48 29.70 34.43
CA PRO A 177 -0.93 29.35 34.27
C PRO A 177 -1.53 29.65 32.89
N GLU A 178 -2.46 28.76 32.52
CA GLU A 178 -3.68 28.93 31.72
C GLU A 178 -3.80 30.13 30.76
N GLU A 179 -3.84 29.82 29.46
CA GLU A 179 -4.86 30.38 28.58
C GLU A 179 -5.68 29.22 28.00
N THR A 180 -6.99 29.28 28.27
CA THR A 180 -8.00 28.27 28.04
C THR A 180 -8.40 28.23 26.56
N GLU A 181 -7.71 27.42 25.76
CA GLU A 181 -8.28 26.97 24.49
C GLU A 181 -9.33 25.89 24.76
N SER A 182 -10.55 26.20 24.34
CA SER A 182 -11.77 25.42 24.48
C SER A 182 -11.58 23.97 24.05
N THR A 183 -11.37 23.10 25.04
CA THR A 183 -11.30 21.66 24.88
C THR A 183 -12.68 21.19 24.46
N ILE A 184 -12.86 20.84 23.19
CA ILE A 184 -14.09 20.26 22.68
C ILE A 184 -14.22 18.90 23.36
N THR A 185 -15.11 18.82 24.36
CA THR A 185 -15.46 17.55 25.00
C THR A 185 -16.15 16.70 23.95
N ILE A 186 -15.40 15.86 23.23
CA ILE A 186 -15.98 14.84 22.35
C ILE A 186 -16.90 14.01 23.23
N LEU A 187 -18.19 14.20 22.99
CA LEU A 187 -19.25 13.36 23.50
C LEU A 187 -18.82 11.91 23.27
N GLU A 188 -18.52 11.22 24.38
CA GLU A 188 -18.41 9.77 24.37
C GLU A 188 -19.76 9.23 23.89
N LEU A 189 -19.93 9.10 22.58
CA LEU A 189 -20.89 8.16 22.04
C LEU A 189 -20.55 6.83 22.71
N PRO A 190 -21.46 6.26 23.53
CA PRO A 190 -21.25 4.95 24.11
C PRO A 190 -20.91 3.97 22.99
N GLY A 191 -20.28 2.84 23.31
CA GLY A 191 -19.94 1.77 22.37
C GLY A 191 -21.11 1.15 21.56
N ALA A 192 -22.25 1.82 21.40
CA ALA A 192 -23.24 1.60 20.37
C ALA A 192 -22.98 2.64 19.26
N ILE A 193 -22.22 2.34 18.21
CA ILE A 193 -22.57 1.41 17.13
C ILE A 193 -21.37 0.51 16.79
N GLN A 194 -20.72 -0.04 17.82
CA GLN A 194 -19.72 -1.09 17.62
C GLN A 194 -20.44 -2.41 17.22
N GLY A 195 -20.95 -2.50 15.99
CA GLY A 195 -21.35 -3.76 15.37
C GLY A 195 -22.46 -4.61 16.04
N ASP A 196 -23.05 -4.22 17.18
CA ASP A 196 -24.07 -5.02 17.88
C ASP A 196 -25.43 -4.29 17.98
N LEU A 197 -25.98 -3.96 16.82
CA LEU A 197 -27.44 -3.80 16.62
C LEU A 197 -28.20 -5.15 16.75
N LYS A 198 -27.51 -6.22 17.17
CA LYS A 198 -28.11 -7.49 17.59
C LYS A 198 -28.93 -7.37 18.87
N THR A 199 -28.66 -6.34 19.67
CA THR A 199 -29.43 -6.05 20.87
C THR A 199 -30.84 -5.54 20.51
N SER A 200 -31.82 -5.96 21.30
CA SER A 200 -33.19 -5.47 21.20
C SER A 200 -33.22 -3.96 21.42
N TYR A 201 -34.16 -3.25 20.77
CA TYR A 201 -34.33 -1.79 20.94
C TYR A 201 -34.36 -1.39 22.42
N LYS A 202 -35.05 -2.16 23.26
CA LYS A 202 -35.21 -1.89 24.71
C LYS A 202 -33.91 -1.91 25.51
N ASP A 203 -32.90 -2.66 25.04
CA ASP A 203 -31.63 -2.84 25.75
C ASP A 203 -30.53 -1.92 25.19
N ASN A 204 -30.83 -1.15 24.14
CA ASN A 204 -29.87 -0.30 23.46
C ASN A 204 -29.81 1.11 24.10
N PRO A 205 -28.60 1.66 24.38
CA PRO A 205 -28.46 3.03 24.89
C PRO A 205 -29.17 4.09 24.04
N LEU A 206 -29.31 3.86 22.73
CA LEU A 206 -29.97 4.76 21.78
C LEU A 206 -31.48 4.90 22.03
N ALA A 207 -32.14 3.97 22.74
CA ALA A 207 -33.56 4.06 23.06
C ALA A 207 -33.94 5.26 23.94
N LYS A 208 -32.96 5.95 24.54
CA LYS A 208 -33.16 7.20 25.28
C LYS A 208 -33.23 8.44 24.37
N VAL A 209 -32.86 8.29 23.11
CA VAL A 209 -32.62 9.40 22.16
C VAL A 209 -33.51 9.28 20.93
N VAL A 210 -33.69 8.07 20.43
CA VAL A 210 -34.47 7.76 19.24
C VAL A 210 -35.64 6.84 19.59
N ASN A 211 -36.73 6.94 18.82
CA ASN A 211 -37.84 6.00 18.90
C ASN A 211 -37.51 4.67 18.17
N GLU A 212 -38.40 3.68 18.26
CA GLU A 212 -38.17 2.35 17.67
C GLU A 212 -38.09 2.39 16.13
N GLU A 213 -38.83 3.29 15.49
CA GLU A 213 -38.82 3.47 14.04
C GLU A 213 -37.49 4.08 13.55
N GLU A 214 -37.03 5.15 14.20
CA GLU A 214 -35.73 5.80 13.98
C GLU A 214 -34.57 4.83 14.25
N PHE A 215 -34.69 3.97 15.27
CA PHE A 215 -33.71 2.92 15.54
C PHE A 215 -33.64 1.89 14.41
N ASN A 216 -34.78 1.49 13.85
CA ASN A 216 -34.84 0.60 12.69
C ASN A 216 -34.25 1.26 11.43
N GLN A 217 -34.43 2.58 11.27
CA GLN A 217 -33.80 3.35 10.19
C GLN A 217 -32.26 3.37 10.35
N LEU A 218 -31.73 3.52 11.58
CA LEU A 218 -30.29 3.40 11.84
C LEU A 218 -29.74 2.00 11.57
N LYS A 219 -30.52 0.93 11.86
CA LYS A 219 -30.16 -0.44 11.45
C LYS A 219 -30.06 -0.55 9.94
N LYS A 220 -31.03 0.01 9.23
CA LYS A 220 -31.07 0.02 7.77
C LYS A 220 -29.86 0.78 7.20
N LEU A 221 -29.51 1.94 7.75
CA LEU A 221 -28.31 2.69 7.39
C LEU A 221 -27.04 1.84 7.55
N CYS A 222 -26.87 1.16 8.69
CA CYS A 222 -25.70 0.31 8.91
C CYS A 222 -25.59 -0.82 7.87
N ASN A 223 -26.73 -1.43 7.52
CA ASN A 223 -26.78 -2.46 6.49
C ASN A 223 -26.53 -1.89 5.08
N GLU A 224 -27.03 -0.69 4.78
CA GLU A 224 -26.73 0.00 3.51
C GLU A 224 -25.22 0.28 3.38
N ILE A 225 -24.57 0.76 4.46
CA ILE A 225 -23.12 1.02 4.47
C ILE A 225 -22.33 -0.27 4.28
N LYS A 226 -22.65 -1.35 5.02
CA LYS A 226 -22.04 -2.66 4.78
C LYS A 226 -22.26 -3.14 3.35
N GLY A 227 -23.46 -2.87 2.84
CA GLY A 227 -23.88 -3.12 1.47
C GLY A 227 -23.09 -2.36 0.41
N ILE A 228 -22.31 -1.34 0.75
CA ILE A 228 -21.38 -0.67 -0.18
C ILE A 228 -20.18 -1.57 -0.46
N LEU A 229 -19.72 -2.33 0.53
CA LEU A 229 -18.51 -3.16 0.41
C LEU A 229 -18.83 -4.61 0.05
N TYR A 230 -19.99 -5.13 0.50
CA TYR A 230 -20.32 -6.54 0.38
C TYR A 230 -21.81 -6.76 0.06
N ASP A 231 -22.08 -7.62 -0.91
CA ASP A 231 -23.42 -8.05 -1.28
C ASP A 231 -23.80 -9.30 -0.49
N GLU A 232 -24.53 -9.12 0.61
CA GLU A 232 -24.97 -10.22 1.48
C GLU A 232 -25.87 -11.24 0.77
N LYS A 233 -26.65 -10.82 -0.24
CA LYS A 233 -27.58 -11.71 -0.94
C LYS A 233 -26.84 -12.72 -1.80
N ASN A 234 -25.84 -12.23 -2.53
CA ASN A 234 -25.04 -13.04 -3.44
C ASN A 234 -23.74 -13.56 -2.80
N LYS A 235 -23.50 -13.23 -1.52
CA LYS A 235 -22.29 -13.57 -0.76
C LYS A 235 -21.00 -13.25 -1.51
N ARG A 236 -20.92 -12.05 -2.06
CA ARG A 236 -19.78 -11.60 -2.85
C ARG A 236 -19.36 -10.20 -2.47
N ILE A 237 -18.07 -9.93 -2.59
CA ILE A 237 -17.51 -8.59 -2.46
C ILE A 237 -18.01 -7.75 -3.63
N LYS A 238 -18.35 -6.49 -3.38
CA LYS A 238 -18.66 -5.56 -4.46
C LYS A 238 -17.38 -5.12 -5.20
N PRO A 239 -17.52 -4.68 -6.46
CA PRO A 239 -16.43 -4.05 -7.20
C PRO A 239 -15.69 -3.02 -6.37
N VAL A 240 -14.36 -3.11 -6.35
CA VAL A 240 -13.51 -2.22 -5.57
C VAL A 240 -12.65 -1.30 -6.45
N PRO A 241 -12.28 -0.11 -5.95
CA PRO A 241 -11.37 0.80 -6.63
C PRO A 241 -10.01 0.18 -6.96
N GLY A 242 -9.36 0.65 -8.03
CA GLY A 242 -8.16 0.02 -8.61
C GLY A 242 -7.03 -0.27 -7.63
N ASP A 243 -6.68 0.65 -6.73
CA ASP A 243 -5.58 0.44 -5.77
C ASP A 243 -5.91 -0.67 -4.73
N VAL A 244 -7.18 -0.79 -4.32
CA VAL A 244 -7.66 -1.89 -3.47
C VAL A 244 -7.73 -3.19 -4.28
N ALA A 245 -8.16 -3.14 -5.55
CA ALA A 245 -8.17 -4.30 -6.43
C ALA A 245 -6.77 -4.89 -6.65
N LEU A 246 -5.74 -4.04 -6.73
CA LEU A 246 -4.35 -4.42 -6.92
C LEU A 246 -3.72 -4.98 -5.64
N PHE A 247 -3.84 -4.27 -4.51
CA PHE A 247 -3.11 -4.65 -3.29
C PHE A 247 -3.93 -5.29 -2.17
N GLY A 248 -5.23 -5.45 -2.38
CA GLY A 248 -6.15 -6.04 -1.41
C GLY A 248 -6.41 -5.15 -0.18
N ARG A 249 -7.36 -5.61 0.63
CA ARG A 249 -7.79 -4.97 1.87
C ARG A 249 -8.21 -6.02 2.89
N MET A 250 -7.76 -5.86 4.13
CA MET A 250 -8.19 -6.68 5.25
C MET A 250 -9.06 -5.84 6.20
N LEU A 251 -10.23 -6.35 6.56
CA LEU A 251 -11.12 -5.75 7.55
C LEU A 251 -11.38 -6.75 8.69
N ALA A 252 -10.69 -6.60 9.82
CA ALA A 252 -10.72 -7.58 10.90
C ALA A 252 -12.12 -7.82 11.49
N SER A 253 -12.89 -6.74 11.68
CA SER A 253 -14.26 -6.79 12.22
C SER A 253 -15.32 -7.12 11.16
N PHE A 254 -14.95 -7.12 9.87
CA PHE A 254 -15.85 -7.40 8.74
C PHE A 254 -15.13 -8.22 7.67
N SER A 255 -14.75 -9.45 8.05
CA SER A 255 -13.88 -10.32 7.26
C SER A 255 -14.44 -10.63 5.88
N ASP A 256 -15.76 -10.76 5.74
CA ASP A 256 -16.44 -11.10 4.48
C ASP A 256 -16.26 -10.03 3.39
N ALA A 257 -15.94 -8.79 3.79
CA ALA A 257 -15.62 -7.68 2.89
C ALA A 257 -14.10 -7.49 2.66
N SER A 258 -13.28 -8.44 3.12
CA SER A 258 -11.84 -8.42 2.84
C SER A 258 -11.58 -8.84 1.41
N VAL A 259 -10.69 -8.11 0.73
CA VAL A 259 -10.37 -8.28 -0.67
C VAL A 259 -8.97 -8.87 -0.80
N ASP A 260 -8.87 -9.97 -1.54
CA ASP A 260 -7.59 -10.57 -1.88
C ASP A 260 -6.87 -9.73 -2.95
N ALA A 261 -5.56 -9.59 -2.79
CA ALA A 261 -4.75 -8.79 -3.70
C ALA A 261 -4.55 -9.52 -5.03
N SER A 262 -4.70 -8.82 -6.16
CA SER A 262 -4.30 -9.35 -7.47
C SER A 262 -2.79 -9.25 -7.72
N VAL A 263 -2.07 -8.44 -6.94
CA VAL A 263 -0.62 -8.25 -7.09
C VAL A 263 0.17 -8.79 -5.90
N SER A 264 1.12 -9.66 -6.22
CA SER A 264 2.17 -10.11 -5.32
C SER A 264 3.47 -9.33 -5.59
N VAL A 265 4.10 -8.79 -4.54
CA VAL A 265 5.37 -8.05 -4.66
C VAL A 265 6.38 -8.66 -3.70
N ALA A 266 7.52 -9.10 -4.24
CA ALA A 266 8.59 -9.67 -3.44
C ALA A 266 9.41 -8.59 -2.71
N HIS A 267 10.16 -9.01 -1.69
CA HIS A 267 11.25 -8.20 -1.18
C HIS A 267 12.31 -8.04 -2.28
N ALA A 268 12.75 -6.82 -2.54
CA ALA A 268 13.87 -6.62 -3.44
C ALA A 268 15.16 -6.92 -2.68
N ILE A 269 16.02 -7.75 -3.24
CA ILE A 269 17.31 -8.12 -2.64
C ILE A 269 18.44 -7.73 -3.58
N SER A 270 19.62 -7.43 -3.05
CA SER A 270 20.79 -7.22 -3.90
C SER A 270 21.20 -8.52 -4.60
N THR A 271 21.77 -8.42 -5.80
CA THR A 271 22.33 -9.56 -6.54
C THR A 271 23.73 -9.93 -6.05
N ASN A 272 24.42 -8.95 -5.46
CA ASN A 272 25.72 -9.09 -4.80
C ASN A 272 25.61 -9.18 -3.28
N SER A 273 26.67 -9.70 -2.64
CA SER A 273 26.85 -9.61 -1.19
C SER A 273 27.04 -8.14 -0.77
N ILE A 274 26.45 -7.76 0.36
CA ILE A 274 26.59 -6.41 0.91
C ILE A 274 27.93 -6.26 1.64
N LYS A 275 28.52 -5.05 1.52
CA LYS A 275 29.47 -4.51 2.50
C LYS A 275 28.84 -3.24 3.06
N ARG A 276 28.59 -3.20 4.36
CA ARG A 276 28.05 -2.02 5.04
C ARG A 276 29.18 -1.02 5.26
N GLU A 277 28.90 0.23 4.95
CA GLU A 277 29.78 1.37 5.17
C GLU A 277 29.11 2.34 6.16
N PHE A 278 29.91 3.16 6.83
CA PHE A 278 29.44 4.12 7.82
C PHE A 278 29.88 5.52 7.42
N ASP A 279 28.92 6.42 7.34
CA ASP A 279 29.14 7.85 7.14
C ASP A 279 29.23 8.54 8.51
N TYR A 280 30.40 9.09 8.83
CA TYR A 280 30.61 9.85 10.07
C TYR A 280 30.36 11.33 9.79
N TRP A 281 29.32 11.88 10.40
CA TRP A 281 28.90 13.26 10.16
C TRP A 281 28.87 14.07 11.46
N THR A 282 29.05 15.39 11.31
CA THR A 282 29.00 16.34 12.42
C THR A 282 27.97 17.43 12.12
N ALA A 283 27.32 17.95 13.15
CA ALA A 283 26.55 19.18 13.08
C ALA A 283 27.35 20.29 13.76
N ALA A 284 27.85 21.26 12.99
CA ALA A 284 28.54 22.42 13.53
C ALA A 284 27.56 23.37 14.25
N ARG A 285 28.09 24.18 15.18
CA ARG A 285 27.33 25.25 15.83
C ARG A 285 27.61 26.57 15.13
N ASP A 286 26.56 27.26 14.68
CA ASP A 286 26.68 28.57 14.02
C ASP A 286 26.91 29.72 15.02
N PHE A 287 26.30 29.65 16.21
CA PHE A 287 26.48 30.65 17.27
C PHE A 287 27.54 30.18 18.28
N GLN A 288 28.71 30.81 18.24
CA GLN A 288 29.82 30.56 19.16
C GLN A 288 29.78 31.52 20.35
N LYS A 289 30.17 31.06 21.54
CA LYS A 289 30.44 31.94 22.69
C LYS A 289 31.87 32.47 22.52
N ASN A 290 32.05 33.79 22.58
CA ASN A 290 33.31 34.51 22.35
C ASN A 290 34.41 34.28 23.43
N ASN A 291 34.56 33.07 23.97
CA ASN A 291 35.66 32.73 24.86
C ASN A 291 36.74 31.99 24.06
N SER A 292 37.90 32.63 24.00
CA SER A 292 38.98 32.44 23.03
C SER A 292 39.83 31.16 23.16
N ASP A 293 39.28 30.04 23.67
CA ASP A 293 40.00 28.77 23.78
C ASP A 293 39.21 27.53 23.34
N GLU A 294 37.95 27.67 22.89
CA GLU A 294 37.19 26.53 22.36
C GLU A 294 37.41 26.38 20.85
N SER A 295 38.27 25.43 20.48
CA SER A 295 38.45 24.94 19.10
C SER A 295 37.10 24.64 18.46
N GLN A 296 36.92 24.92 17.15
CA GLN A 296 35.69 24.66 16.38
C GLN A 296 35.02 23.32 16.75
N GLY A 297 34.06 23.37 17.67
CA GLY A 297 33.47 22.17 18.26
C GLY A 297 32.24 21.71 17.48
N ALA A 298 32.20 20.42 17.14
CA ALA A 298 30.97 19.79 16.66
C ALA A 298 29.90 19.86 17.78
N GLY A 299 28.73 20.42 17.47
CA GLY A 299 27.58 20.43 18.37
C GLY A 299 26.93 19.05 18.52
N HIS A 300 27.12 18.19 17.52
CA HIS A 300 26.72 16.78 17.53
C HIS A 300 27.62 15.98 16.59
N ILE A 301 27.83 14.70 16.89
CA ILE A 301 28.50 13.73 16.03
C ILE A 301 27.58 12.52 15.95
N GLY A 302 27.40 11.99 14.74
CA GLY A 302 26.65 10.76 14.51
C GLY A 302 27.30 9.91 13.43
N ASP A 303 26.94 8.64 13.43
CA ASP A 303 27.24 7.71 12.35
C ASP A 303 25.96 7.33 11.62
N ARG A 304 26.07 7.09 10.31
CA ARG A 304 24.96 6.61 9.50
C ARG A 304 25.42 5.46 8.60
N PRO A 305 24.91 4.24 8.82
CA PRO A 305 25.19 3.13 7.93
C PRO A 305 24.52 3.33 6.57
N PHE A 306 25.23 2.99 5.50
CA PHE A 306 24.75 2.99 4.12
C PHE A 306 25.39 1.83 3.34
N ALA A 307 24.84 1.54 2.16
CA ALA A 307 25.46 0.63 1.19
C ALA A 307 24.94 0.90 -0.23
N SER A 308 25.62 0.34 -1.22
CA SER A 308 25.21 0.37 -2.63
C SER A 308 25.05 -1.06 -3.16
N GLY A 309 24.33 -1.20 -4.27
CA GLY A 309 24.15 -2.51 -4.89
C GLY A 309 23.17 -2.49 -6.06
N VAL A 310 23.13 -3.62 -6.77
CA VAL A 310 22.13 -3.89 -7.80
C VAL A 310 21.01 -4.72 -7.19
N PHE A 311 19.80 -4.20 -7.19
CA PHE A 311 18.61 -4.87 -6.69
C PHE A 311 17.90 -5.66 -7.78
N TYR A 312 17.55 -6.90 -7.46
CA TYR A 312 16.53 -7.65 -8.16
C TYR A 312 15.17 -7.34 -7.55
N ARG A 313 14.23 -6.87 -8.37
CA ARG A 313 12.84 -6.58 -7.98
C ARG A 313 11.93 -7.53 -8.75
N TYR A 314 10.98 -8.13 -8.04
CA TYR A 314 10.00 -9.03 -8.63
C TYR A 314 8.58 -8.67 -8.19
N SER A 315 7.68 -8.65 -9.16
CA SER A 315 6.24 -8.56 -8.94
C SER A 315 5.51 -9.49 -9.89
N CYS A 316 4.34 -9.96 -9.47
CA CYS A 316 3.43 -10.70 -10.34
C CYS A 316 1.99 -10.21 -10.14
N LEU A 317 1.34 -9.87 -11.26
CA LEU A 317 -0.07 -9.47 -11.33
C LEU A 317 -0.90 -10.62 -11.90
N ASP A 318 -1.96 -11.01 -11.19
CA ASP A 318 -2.98 -11.94 -11.63
C ASP A 318 -4.14 -11.18 -12.29
N SER A 319 -4.26 -11.32 -13.60
CA SER A 319 -5.30 -10.63 -14.39
C SER A 319 -6.72 -11.13 -14.08
N ASN A 320 -6.89 -12.39 -13.68
CA ASN A 320 -8.21 -12.91 -13.33
C ASN A 320 -8.65 -12.36 -11.99
N GLN A 321 -7.79 -12.41 -10.98
CA GLN A 321 -8.10 -11.83 -9.66
C GLN A 321 -8.38 -10.33 -9.78
N LEU A 322 -7.63 -9.62 -10.65
CA LEU A 322 -7.89 -8.21 -10.92
C LEU A 322 -9.28 -8.00 -11.54
N SER A 323 -9.64 -8.79 -12.56
CA SER A 323 -10.96 -8.72 -13.19
C SER A 323 -12.09 -9.06 -12.22
N GLU A 324 -11.89 -10.00 -11.30
CA GLU A 324 -12.87 -10.35 -10.26
C GLU A 324 -13.06 -9.21 -9.26
N ASN A 325 -11.96 -8.60 -8.81
CA ASN A 325 -11.99 -7.48 -7.87
C ASN A 325 -12.65 -6.22 -8.46
N LEU A 326 -12.42 -5.94 -9.74
CA LEU A 326 -13.01 -4.80 -10.45
C LEU A 326 -14.47 -5.02 -10.84
N GLY A 327 -14.90 -6.28 -10.96
CA GLY A 327 -16.24 -6.67 -11.40
C GLY A 327 -16.67 -6.00 -12.72
N GLU A 328 -17.98 -5.92 -12.94
CA GLU A 328 -18.55 -5.34 -14.18
C GLU A 328 -18.40 -3.81 -14.25
N ILE A 329 -18.25 -3.14 -13.11
CA ILE A 329 -18.23 -1.66 -13.03
C ILE A 329 -16.95 -1.10 -13.64
N TYR A 330 -15.80 -1.70 -13.35
CA TYR A 330 -14.49 -1.22 -13.75
C TYR A 330 -13.79 -2.18 -14.72
N GLN A 331 -14.55 -3.03 -15.43
CA GLN A 331 -13.97 -4.04 -16.31
C GLN A 331 -13.19 -3.42 -17.48
N GLU A 332 -13.65 -2.28 -17.98
CA GLU A 332 -12.98 -1.55 -19.07
C GLU A 332 -11.64 -0.93 -18.63
N ASP A 333 -11.48 -0.70 -17.32
CA ASP A 333 -10.28 -0.06 -16.74
C ASP A 333 -9.12 -1.04 -16.54
N ILE A 334 -9.29 -2.34 -16.78
CA ILE A 334 -8.25 -3.36 -16.53
C ILE A 334 -6.93 -3.00 -17.21
N GLN A 335 -6.97 -2.68 -18.51
CA GLN A 335 -5.76 -2.35 -19.27
C GLN A 335 -5.09 -1.09 -18.73
N TYR A 336 -5.88 -0.05 -18.48
CA TYR A 336 -5.39 1.19 -17.89
C TYR A 336 -4.76 0.95 -16.52
N LEU A 337 -5.38 0.17 -15.64
CA LEU A 337 -4.84 -0.12 -14.31
C LEU A 337 -3.56 -0.96 -14.36
N VAL A 338 -3.46 -1.89 -15.30
CA VAL A 338 -2.22 -2.66 -15.54
C VAL A 338 -1.11 -1.74 -16.03
N GLU A 339 -1.41 -0.84 -16.97
CA GLU A 339 -0.47 0.19 -17.45
C GLU A 339 0.02 1.08 -16.32
N GLN A 340 -0.91 1.63 -15.53
CA GLN A 340 -0.59 2.47 -14.38
C GLN A 340 0.21 1.68 -13.33
N TYR A 341 -0.07 0.39 -13.14
CA TYR A 341 0.73 -0.47 -12.27
C TYR A 341 2.15 -0.66 -12.75
N LEU A 342 2.35 -0.95 -14.03
CA LEU A 342 3.67 -1.09 -14.63
C LEU A 342 4.45 0.22 -14.53
N ASP A 343 3.83 1.33 -14.93
CA ASP A 343 4.43 2.66 -14.87
C ASP A 343 4.82 3.03 -13.44
N ALA A 344 3.90 2.86 -12.50
CA ALA A 344 4.16 3.12 -11.09
C ALA A 344 5.24 2.18 -10.52
N PHE A 345 5.26 0.91 -10.91
CA PHE A 345 6.29 -0.01 -10.42
C PHE A 345 7.68 0.36 -10.99
N LEU A 346 7.77 0.80 -12.25
CA LEU A 346 9.03 1.25 -12.84
C LEU A 346 9.54 2.55 -12.20
N HIS A 347 8.65 3.53 -11.98
CA HIS A 347 9.03 4.88 -11.53
C HIS A 347 9.01 5.09 -10.01
N SER A 348 8.27 4.28 -9.25
CA SER A 348 8.15 4.45 -7.81
C SER A 348 9.48 4.17 -7.10
N ARG A 349 9.73 4.92 -6.02
CA ARG A 349 10.97 4.87 -5.25
C ARG A 349 10.69 5.02 -3.75
N PRO A 350 11.28 4.16 -2.89
CA PRO A 350 11.31 4.38 -1.45
C PRO A 350 12.05 5.69 -1.12
N SER A 351 11.40 6.57 -0.36
CA SER A 351 11.89 7.91 -0.01
C SER A 351 12.77 7.97 1.25
N GLY A 352 13.12 6.83 1.85
CA GLY A 352 13.94 6.80 3.07
C GLY A 352 15.29 7.47 2.84
N TYR A 353 15.61 8.53 3.59
CA TYR A 353 16.86 9.30 3.45
C TYR A 353 17.19 9.79 2.03
N SER A 354 16.18 9.98 1.16
CA SER A 354 16.40 10.46 -0.22
C SER A 354 17.07 11.83 -0.28
N HIS A 355 16.69 12.76 0.59
CA HIS A 355 17.31 14.10 0.64
C HIS A 355 18.77 14.11 1.09
N GLN A 356 19.25 13.03 1.72
CA GLN A 356 20.62 12.93 2.20
C GLN A 356 21.52 12.20 1.20
N PHE A 357 21.01 11.12 0.57
CA PHE A 357 21.80 10.28 -0.33
C PHE A 357 21.53 10.51 -1.82
N GLY A 358 20.42 11.16 -2.19
CA GLY A 358 20.09 11.40 -3.61
C GLY A 358 19.99 10.11 -4.43
N HIS A 359 19.42 9.03 -3.87
CA HIS A 359 19.51 7.68 -4.42
C HIS A 359 18.51 7.35 -5.53
N ASP A 360 18.07 8.37 -6.25
CA ASP A 360 16.99 8.28 -7.22
C ASP A 360 17.50 7.69 -8.54
N THR A 361 17.05 6.47 -8.84
CA THR A 361 17.48 5.69 -10.00
C THR A 361 16.28 4.99 -10.63
N LEU A 362 16.39 4.65 -11.91
CA LEU A 362 15.43 3.81 -12.63
C LEU A 362 16.02 2.40 -12.84
N PRO A 363 15.17 1.38 -12.99
CA PRO A 363 15.61 0.06 -13.46
C PRO A 363 16.37 0.18 -14.77
N PHE A 364 17.54 -0.48 -14.88
CA PHE A 364 18.36 -0.42 -16.09
C PHE A 364 18.02 -1.49 -17.12
N ALA A 365 17.42 -2.60 -16.66
CA ALA A 365 16.97 -3.70 -17.49
C ALA A 365 15.82 -4.44 -16.81
N GLY A 366 15.01 -5.14 -17.60
CA GLY A 366 13.97 -6.01 -17.08
C GLY A 366 13.41 -6.99 -18.10
N ILE A 367 12.70 -7.99 -17.57
CA ILE A 367 11.98 -9.00 -18.32
C ILE A 367 10.55 -9.00 -17.82
N PHE A 368 9.61 -8.88 -18.74
CA PHE A 368 8.19 -9.08 -18.49
C PHE A 368 7.74 -10.35 -19.15
N VAL A 369 6.91 -11.11 -18.46
CA VAL A 369 6.46 -12.42 -18.94
C VAL A 369 4.97 -12.56 -18.73
N ILE A 370 4.28 -12.99 -19.77
CA ILE A 370 2.88 -13.38 -19.69
C ILE A 370 2.82 -14.90 -19.70
N ARG A 371 2.36 -15.50 -18.61
CA ARG A 371 2.19 -16.96 -18.46
C ARG A 371 0.75 -17.33 -18.15
N GLN A 372 0.34 -18.52 -18.57
CA GLN A 372 -1.00 -19.07 -18.31
C GLN A 372 -1.04 -20.14 -17.21
N SER A 373 0.11 -20.55 -16.70
CA SER A 373 0.25 -21.67 -15.78
C SER A 373 0.41 -21.19 -14.33
N GLN A 374 1.61 -20.82 -13.94
CA GLN A 374 1.94 -20.36 -12.60
C GLN A 374 3.00 -19.25 -12.67
N PRO A 375 3.04 -18.34 -11.69
CA PRO A 375 4.07 -17.32 -11.62
C PRO A 375 5.40 -17.88 -11.12
N ILE A 376 6.51 -17.48 -11.74
CA ILE A 376 7.86 -17.99 -11.43
C ILE A 376 8.80 -16.81 -11.16
N SER A 377 9.36 -16.74 -9.94
CA SER A 377 10.42 -15.78 -9.65
C SER A 377 11.77 -16.29 -10.15
N LEU A 378 12.55 -15.40 -10.77
CA LEU A 378 13.93 -15.67 -11.21
C LEU A 378 14.96 -15.34 -10.11
N VAL A 379 14.54 -15.20 -8.85
CA VAL A 379 15.43 -14.84 -7.74
C VAL A 379 16.61 -15.80 -7.56
N ASN A 380 16.42 -17.08 -7.91
CA ASN A 380 17.44 -18.13 -7.81
C ASN A 380 18.60 -17.94 -8.79
N ALA A 381 18.46 -17.08 -9.81
CA ALA A 381 19.58 -16.61 -10.63
C ALA A 381 20.71 -16.02 -9.78
N PHE A 382 20.34 -15.50 -8.61
CA PHE A 382 21.26 -14.88 -7.67
C PHE A 382 21.49 -15.73 -6.44
N ASP A 383 21.25 -17.05 -6.43
CA ASP A 383 21.63 -17.88 -5.28
C ASP A 383 23.14 -17.74 -5.02
N ILE A 384 23.97 -17.99 -6.03
CA ILE A 384 25.40 -17.67 -5.96
C ILE A 384 25.56 -16.14 -6.06
N PRO A 385 26.16 -15.47 -5.05
CA PRO A 385 26.32 -14.02 -5.08
C PRO A 385 27.30 -13.59 -6.17
N ILE A 386 26.95 -12.52 -6.87
CA ILE A 386 27.80 -11.96 -7.92
C ILE A 386 29.09 -11.44 -7.31
N LYS A 387 30.22 -11.93 -7.82
CA LYS A 387 31.56 -11.57 -7.36
C LYS A 387 32.10 -10.39 -8.16
N LYS A 388 33.02 -9.65 -7.54
CA LYS A 388 33.62 -8.45 -8.12
C LYS A 388 34.68 -8.82 -9.16
N TYR A 389 34.27 -8.96 -10.42
CA TYR A 389 35.13 -8.87 -11.59
C TYR A 389 34.32 -8.22 -12.71
N ASP A 390 34.61 -6.97 -13.07
CA ASP A 390 33.84 -6.10 -13.99
C ASP A 390 32.60 -5.42 -13.36
N SER A 391 31.48 -5.31 -14.09
CA SER A 391 30.26 -4.58 -13.70
C SER A 391 29.21 -5.47 -13.03
N PHE A 392 28.71 -5.08 -11.85
CA PHE A 392 27.60 -5.76 -11.17
C PHE A 392 26.33 -5.76 -12.02
N CYS A 393 26.04 -4.69 -12.76
CA CYS A 393 24.85 -4.60 -13.61
C CYS A 393 24.88 -5.64 -14.73
N ARG A 394 25.99 -5.71 -15.47
CA ARG A 394 26.18 -6.65 -16.59
C ARG A 394 26.10 -8.10 -16.13
N GLN A 395 26.82 -8.44 -15.05
CA GLN A 395 26.78 -9.80 -14.52
C GLN A 395 25.42 -10.18 -13.95
N SER A 396 24.70 -9.22 -13.35
CA SER A 396 23.33 -9.47 -12.85
C SER A 396 22.39 -9.81 -14.00
N TRP A 397 22.53 -9.09 -15.11
CA TRP A 397 21.78 -9.38 -16.33
C TRP A 397 22.10 -10.78 -16.87
N ASN A 398 23.38 -11.07 -17.11
CA ASN A 398 23.80 -12.37 -17.65
C ASN A 398 23.31 -13.53 -16.77
N LYS A 399 23.44 -13.42 -15.44
CA LYS A 399 22.96 -14.47 -14.52
C LYS A 399 21.45 -14.65 -14.55
N LEU A 400 20.69 -13.56 -14.68
CA LEU A 400 19.24 -13.61 -14.82
C LEU A 400 18.83 -14.37 -16.08
N VAL A 401 19.52 -14.09 -17.19
CA VAL A 401 19.29 -14.72 -18.50
C VAL A 401 19.70 -16.19 -18.52
N ASP A 402 20.88 -16.52 -17.99
CA ASP A 402 21.35 -17.90 -17.87
C ASP A 402 20.30 -18.74 -17.13
N HIS A 403 19.82 -18.22 -15.99
CA HIS A 403 18.83 -18.91 -15.18
C HIS A 403 17.45 -19.01 -15.87
N TRP A 404 17.05 -17.98 -16.61
CA TRP A 404 15.87 -18.05 -17.46
C TRP A 404 15.97 -19.22 -18.45
N ASN A 405 17.09 -19.32 -19.16
CA ASN A 405 17.32 -20.37 -20.15
C ASN A 405 17.33 -21.76 -19.52
N GLU A 406 17.93 -21.91 -18.33
CA GLU A 406 17.87 -23.16 -17.54
C GLU A 406 16.42 -23.56 -17.22
N ILE A 407 15.59 -22.60 -16.76
CA ILE A 407 14.17 -22.85 -16.46
C ILE A 407 13.41 -23.24 -17.73
N GLN A 408 13.63 -22.53 -18.85
CA GLN A 408 12.95 -22.85 -20.11
C GLN A 408 13.38 -24.23 -20.64
N GLN A 409 14.67 -24.57 -20.57
CA GLN A 409 15.16 -25.89 -20.97
C GLN A 409 14.56 -27.02 -20.11
N ALA A 410 14.46 -26.81 -18.80
CA ALA A 410 13.96 -27.83 -17.88
C ALA A 410 12.42 -27.94 -17.85
N TYR A 411 11.71 -26.81 -17.91
CA TYR A 411 10.28 -26.72 -17.62
C TYR A 411 9.44 -26.09 -18.74
N GLY A 412 10.03 -25.53 -19.79
CA GLY A 412 9.32 -24.71 -20.78
C GLY A 412 8.10 -25.38 -21.41
N LYS A 413 8.21 -26.67 -21.76
CA LYS A 413 7.06 -27.45 -22.28
C LYS A 413 5.90 -27.62 -21.29
N ARG A 414 6.19 -27.56 -19.98
CA ARG A 414 5.19 -27.70 -18.91
C ARG A 414 4.67 -26.35 -18.42
N LEU A 415 5.42 -25.28 -18.67
CA LEU A 415 5.16 -23.93 -18.20
C LEU A 415 5.15 -22.98 -19.40
N PRO A 416 4.16 -23.12 -20.30
CA PRO A 416 4.12 -22.37 -21.54
C PRO A 416 4.11 -20.86 -21.25
N VAL A 417 4.95 -20.16 -22.00
CA VAL A 417 5.02 -18.70 -22.02
C VAL A 417 4.19 -18.23 -23.19
N LYS A 418 3.27 -17.31 -22.93
CA LYS A 418 2.51 -16.66 -24.00
C LYS A 418 3.36 -15.58 -24.66
N GLU A 419 3.92 -14.69 -23.86
CA GLU A 419 4.73 -13.59 -24.36
C GLU A 419 5.88 -13.24 -23.42
N VAL A 420 6.99 -12.79 -24.00
CA VAL A 420 8.15 -12.25 -23.28
C VAL A 420 8.52 -10.91 -23.88
N HIS A 421 8.65 -9.91 -23.02
CA HIS A 421 9.12 -8.58 -23.40
C HIS A 421 10.37 -8.27 -22.60
N VAL A 422 11.44 -7.91 -23.29
CA VAL A 422 12.73 -7.54 -22.67
C VAL A 422 13.01 -6.08 -22.96
N PHE A 423 13.50 -5.35 -21.95
CA PHE A 423 13.91 -3.97 -22.14
C PHE A 423 15.23 -3.63 -21.44
N SER A 424 15.90 -2.63 -22.02
CA SER A 424 17.02 -1.89 -21.42
C SER A 424 16.73 -0.38 -21.49
N LEU A 425 17.36 0.43 -20.64
CA LEU A 425 17.13 1.89 -20.60
C LEU A 425 17.30 2.61 -21.95
N GLU A 426 18.12 2.08 -22.84
CA GLU A 426 18.41 2.71 -24.14
C GLU A 426 17.44 2.28 -25.25
N SER A 427 16.58 1.31 -24.96
CA SER A 427 15.69 0.69 -25.94
C SER A 427 14.20 0.80 -25.60
N PHE A 428 13.85 1.17 -24.37
CA PHE A 428 12.47 1.21 -23.92
C PHE A 428 11.72 2.40 -24.51
N LYS A 429 10.81 2.14 -25.46
CA LYS A 429 10.05 3.18 -26.18
C LYS A 429 8.67 3.46 -25.57
N ASP A 430 7.89 2.43 -25.21
CA ASP A 430 6.53 2.62 -24.70
C ASP A 430 6.02 1.40 -23.89
N ILE A 431 5.34 1.63 -22.77
CA ILE A 431 4.67 0.61 -21.93
C ILE A 431 3.38 0.11 -22.61
N SER A 432 2.75 0.94 -23.44
CA SER A 432 1.43 0.68 -24.03
C SER A 432 1.38 -0.60 -24.88
N GLU A 433 2.47 -0.95 -25.56
CA GLU A 433 2.55 -2.19 -26.34
C GLU A 433 2.54 -3.44 -25.45
N LEU A 434 3.15 -3.37 -24.26
CA LEU A 434 3.13 -4.45 -23.28
C LEU A 434 1.74 -4.65 -22.65
N VAL A 435 0.98 -3.57 -22.50
CA VAL A 435 -0.37 -3.60 -21.94
C VAL A 435 -1.37 -4.22 -22.91
N LYS A 436 -1.22 -3.97 -24.22
CA LYS A 436 -2.05 -4.58 -25.28
C LYS A 436 -1.92 -6.11 -25.30
N ALA A 437 -0.74 -6.62 -24.95
CA ALA A 437 -0.45 -8.04 -24.85
C ALA A 437 -1.14 -8.73 -23.66
N VAL A 438 -1.42 -7.98 -22.58
CA VAL A 438 -2.17 -8.50 -21.43
C VAL A 438 -3.62 -8.76 -21.87
N PRO A 439 -4.03 -10.03 -21.97
CA PRO A 439 -5.31 -10.35 -22.58
C PRO A 439 -6.48 -9.81 -21.76
N ASN A 440 -7.29 -8.97 -22.39
CA ASN A 440 -8.68 -8.79 -21.99
C ASN A 440 -9.45 -10.06 -22.39
N LYS A 441 -10.57 -10.42 -21.73
CA LYS A 441 -11.28 -11.72 -21.81
C LYS A 441 -11.50 -12.34 -23.22
N ASN A 442 -11.17 -11.67 -24.33
CA ASN A 442 -11.35 -12.10 -25.72
C ASN A 442 -10.09 -12.05 -26.64
N SER A 443 -8.84 -11.91 -26.16
CA SER A 443 -7.68 -11.93 -27.09
C SER A 443 -7.02 -13.31 -27.24
N ASN A 444 -7.30 -13.94 -28.40
CA ASN A 444 -6.46 -15.00 -28.96
C ASN A 444 -5.28 -14.35 -29.68
N SER A 445 -4.09 -14.37 -29.08
CA SER A 445 -2.84 -14.06 -29.76
C SER A 445 -1.86 -15.22 -29.63
N GLU A 446 -1.17 -15.51 -30.73
CA GLU A 446 -0.08 -16.49 -30.85
C GLU A 446 1.13 -16.09 -29.99
N ASN A 447 2.00 -17.05 -29.68
CA ASN A 447 3.21 -16.81 -28.89
C ASN A 447 4.06 -15.73 -29.57
N THR A 448 4.22 -14.56 -28.95
CA THR A 448 4.88 -13.40 -29.57
C THR A 448 6.03 -12.91 -28.70
N ILE A 449 7.18 -12.65 -29.32
CA ILE A 449 8.30 -11.93 -28.70
C ILE A 449 8.31 -10.52 -29.27
N VAL A 450 8.33 -9.52 -28.39
CA VAL A 450 8.63 -8.14 -28.80
C VAL A 450 9.92 -7.71 -28.11
N CYS A 451 10.98 -7.57 -28.92
CA CYS A 451 12.27 -7.04 -28.50
C CYS A 451 12.40 -5.60 -29.00
N TYR A 452 12.60 -4.65 -28.10
CA TYR A 452 12.98 -3.29 -28.46
C TYR A 452 14.50 -3.18 -28.29
N HIS A 453 15.25 -2.91 -29.37
CA HIS A 453 16.69 -2.62 -29.30
C HIS A 453 17.08 -1.58 -30.37
N GLN A 454 17.98 -0.65 -30.03
CA GLN A 454 18.66 0.21 -31.01
C GLN A 454 20.18 0.35 -30.83
N ASP A 455 20.79 -0.07 -29.71
CA ASP A 455 22.19 -0.52 -29.55
C ASP A 455 22.54 -0.58 -28.04
N PHE A 456 23.07 -1.72 -27.51
CA PHE A 456 24.10 -1.78 -26.43
C PHE A 456 24.56 -3.23 -26.11
N SER A 457 25.80 -3.54 -26.52
CA SER A 457 26.62 -4.76 -26.30
C SER A 457 26.08 -6.09 -26.82
N GLU A 458 26.95 -6.83 -27.53
CA GLU A 458 26.75 -8.17 -28.10
C GLU A 458 26.07 -9.17 -27.14
N ALA A 459 26.24 -9.03 -25.82
CA ALA A 459 25.67 -9.96 -24.83
C ALA A 459 24.14 -9.82 -24.64
N ILE A 460 23.56 -8.64 -24.86
CA ILE A 460 22.10 -8.43 -24.82
C ILE A 460 21.49 -8.83 -26.16
N GLU A 461 22.19 -8.58 -27.27
CA GLU A 461 21.79 -9.05 -28.61
C GLU A 461 21.79 -10.57 -28.69
N GLU A 462 22.84 -11.25 -28.21
CA GLU A 462 22.88 -12.72 -28.09
C GLU A 462 21.73 -13.27 -27.23
N THR A 463 21.29 -12.51 -26.22
CA THR A 463 20.17 -12.87 -25.34
C THR A 463 18.82 -12.73 -26.05
N ALA A 464 18.60 -11.62 -26.75
CA ALA A 464 17.41 -11.43 -27.57
C ALA A 464 17.35 -12.51 -28.67
N GLU A 465 18.47 -12.78 -29.33
CA GLU A 465 18.59 -13.84 -30.33
C GLU A 465 18.39 -15.25 -29.75
N ALA A 466 18.87 -15.54 -28.54
CA ALA A 466 18.66 -16.82 -27.86
C ALA A 466 17.20 -17.03 -27.45
N LEU A 467 16.55 -15.99 -26.93
CA LEU A 467 15.11 -15.98 -26.61
C LEU A 467 14.26 -16.16 -27.87
N VAL A 468 14.63 -15.48 -28.96
CA VAL A 468 14.02 -15.61 -30.30
C VAL A 468 14.19 -17.02 -30.86
N LYS A 469 15.39 -17.62 -30.78
CA LYS A 469 15.64 -19.00 -31.20
C LYS A 469 14.82 -20.02 -30.40
N TYR A 470 14.59 -19.79 -29.11
CA TYR A 470 13.82 -20.70 -28.26
C TYR A 470 12.34 -20.73 -28.64
N LEU A 471 11.68 -19.59 -28.83
CA LEU A 471 10.25 -19.57 -29.20
C LEU A 471 10.02 -19.98 -30.67
N ASN A 472 10.93 -19.64 -31.59
CA ASN A 472 10.85 -20.09 -32.99
C ASN A 472 11.12 -21.60 -33.18
N GLN A 473 11.73 -22.28 -32.20
CA GLN A 473 11.85 -23.75 -32.22
C GLN A 473 10.51 -24.46 -31.96
N GLU A 474 9.50 -23.78 -31.42
CA GLU A 474 8.14 -24.33 -31.28
C GLU A 474 7.34 -24.26 -32.60
N GLU A 475 7.48 -23.20 -33.41
CA GLU A 475 6.79 -23.10 -34.72
C GLU A 475 7.27 -24.15 -35.75
N GLY A 476 8.52 -24.61 -35.63
CA GLY A 476 9.13 -25.55 -36.58
C GLY A 476 8.81 -27.03 -36.36
N ARG A 477 8.03 -27.42 -35.34
CA ARG A 477 7.79 -28.83 -34.99
C ARG A 477 6.37 -29.36 -35.22
N ASP A 478 5.42 -28.52 -35.65
CA ASP A 478 4.08 -28.96 -36.09
C ASP A 478 4.00 -29.30 -37.60
N LYS A 479 5.15 -29.44 -38.26
CA LYS A 479 5.27 -30.04 -39.60
C LYS A 479 6.32 -31.14 -39.61
N LYS A 480 6.03 -32.28 -38.98
CA LYS A 480 6.59 -33.57 -39.38
C LYS A 480 5.75 -34.74 -38.89
#